data_AF-A0AAQ4CTF7-F1
#
_entry.id   AF-A0AAQ4CTF7-F1
#
_cell.length_a   1.000
_cell.length_b   1.000
_cell.length_c   1.000
_cell.angle_alpha   90.00
_cell.angle_beta   90.00
_cell.angle_gamma   90.00
#
_symmetry.space_group_name_H-M   'P 1'
#
loop_
_entity.id
_entity.type
_entity.pdbx_description
1 polymer ?
#
loop_
_entity_poly.entity_id
_entity_poly.type
_entity_poly.pdbx_seq_one_letter_code
_entity_poly.pdbx_strand_id
1 'polypeptide(L)'
;MHVFKLVVNDWGLALYDFVNHLIADLGDNLRMVIGLSEDSSVYDSNVLVVVKELNDEVRRIVARAAIKTNEKHKCVISYYLTDEKDTKTIEIFSHVKIEEADDCEDAFKNFYNEIKNYIDDAVFLGNNYVYDSNVLVVVKELNDEVRRIVARAAIKTNEKHKCVISYYLTSNRGLLDEFKKVRSAIQ
;
A
#
# COMPACT_ATOMS: atom_id res chain seq x y z
N MET A 1 25.44 -0.67 -20.59
CA MET A 1 24.64 0.50 -20.16
C MET A 1 23.29 -0.02 -19.70
N HIS A 2 23.12 -0.28 -18.40
CA HIS A 2 21.85 -0.76 -17.86
C HIS A 2 20.93 0.45 -17.65
N VAL A 3 19.90 0.54 -18.48
CA VAL A 3 18.84 1.54 -18.34
C VAL A 3 17.93 1.04 -17.21
N PHE A 4 18.02 1.67 -16.04
CA PHE A 4 17.04 1.47 -14.98
C PHE A 4 15.73 2.12 -15.43
N LYS A 5 14.74 1.29 -15.77
CA LYS A 5 13.38 1.76 -16.00
C LYS A 5 12.74 1.92 -14.62
N LEU A 6 12.52 3.16 -14.19
CA LEU A 6 11.58 3.45 -13.11
C LEU A 6 10.25 2.82 -13.51
N VAL A 7 9.87 1.73 -12.85
CA VAL A 7 8.53 1.15 -12.97
C VAL A 7 7.62 2.11 -12.20
N VAL A 8 7.14 3.13 -12.91
CA VAL A 8 5.97 3.86 -12.46
C VAL A 8 4.86 2.81 -12.31
N ASN A 9 4.26 2.73 -11.13
CA ASN A 9 3.22 1.75 -10.79
C ASN A 9 2.00 1.99 -11.70
N ASP A 10 1.99 1.35 -12.88
CA ASP A 10 0.95 1.49 -13.91
C ASP A 10 -0.44 1.14 -13.34
N TRP A 11 -0.48 0.16 -12.43
CA TRP A 11 -1.69 -0.20 -11.68
C TRP A 11 -2.24 0.97 -10.86
N GLY A 12 -1.39 1.66 -10.11
CA GLY A 12 -1.80 2.83 -9.33
C GLY A 12 -2.35 3.96 -10.21
N LEU A 13 -1.74 4.18 -11.37
CA LEU A 13 -2.22 5.18 -12.34
C LEU A 13 -3.55 4.75 -13.00
N ALA A 14 -3.69 3.47 -13.35
CA ALA A 14 -4.92 2.95 -13.92
C ALA A 14 -6.08 3.04 -12.93
N LEU A 15 -5.86 2.69 -11.66
CA LEU A 15 -6.88 2.80 -10.62
C LEU A 15 -7.30 4.26 -10.41
N TYR A 16 -6.34 5.19 -10.39
CA TYR A 16 -6.62 6.63 -10.30
C TYR A 16 -7.46 7.13 -11.48
N ASP A 17 -7.09 6.79 -12.71
CA ASP A 17 -7.83 7.18 -13.91
C ASP A 17 -9.24 6.58 -13.95
N PHE A 18 -9.38 5.30 -13.56
CA PHE A 18 -10.68 4.65 -13.44
C PHE A 18 -11.58 5.36 -12.43
N VAL A 19 -11.07 5.65 -11.24
CA VAL A 19 -11.82 6.38 -10.20
C VAL A 19 -12.22 7.78 -10.67
N ASN A 20 -11.35 8.50 -11.39
CA ASN A 20 -11.70 9.82 -11.94
C ASN A 20 -12.85 9.75 -12.95
N HIS A 21 -12.85 8.75 -13.84
CA HIS A 21 -13.98 8.53 -14.74
C HIS A 21 -15.28 8.27 -13.97
N LEU A 22 -15.21 7.46 -12.91
CA LEU A 22 -16.38 7.15 -12.08
C LEU A 22 -16.89 8.38 -11.32
N ILE A 23 -16.00 9.19 -10.72
CA ILE A 23 -16.40 10.42 -10.01
C ILE A 23 -17.10 11.38 -10.98
N ALA A 24 -16.55 11.56 -12.19
CA ALA A 24 -17.11 12.47 -13.18
C ALA A 24 -18.49 12.04 -13.67
N ASP A 25 -18.68 10.74 -13.94
CA ASP A 25 -19.89 10.24 -14.59
C ASP A 25 -20.97 9.76 -13.60
N LEU A 26 -20.61 9.32 -12.38
CA LEU A 26 -21.56 8.85 -11.36
C LEU A 26 -21.89 9.89 -10.28
N GLY A 27 -21.00 10.87 -10.05
CA GLY A 27 -21.17 11.91 -9.04
C GLY A 27 -21.57 11.35 -7.67
N ASP A 28 -22.66 11.89 -7.09
CA ASP A 28 -23.17 11.51 -5.77
C ASP A 28 -23.64 10.05 -5.66
N ASN A 29 -23.82 9.35 -6.78
CA ASN A 29 -24.18 7.93 -6.78
C ASN A 29 -22.98 7.02 -6.49
N LEU A 30 -21.73 7.50 -6.67
CA LEU A 30 -20.54 6.73 -6.29
C LEU A 30 -20.34 6.80 -4.77
N ARG A 31 -20.20 5.64 -4.12
CA ARG A 31 -20.00 5.57 -2.66
C ARG A 31 -18.58 5.21 -2.29
N MET A 32 -18.03 4.21 -2.96
CA MET A 32 -16.73 3.65 -2.61
C MET A 32 -16.14 2.93 -3.80
N VAL A 33 -14.82 2.95 -3.89
CA VAL A 33 -14.05 2.06 -4.77
C VAL A 33 -12.99 1.39 -3.92
N ILE A 34 -12.90 0.06 -3.98
CA ILE A 34 -11.85 -0.73 -3.33
C ILE A 34 -11.01 -1.35 -4.43
N GLY A 35 -9.77 -0.90 -4.58
CA GLY A 35 -8.79 -1.54 -5.47
C GLY A 35 -7.93 -2.54 -4.71
N LEU A 36 -7.79 -3.75 -5.23
CA LEU A 36 -6.87 -4.76 -4.74
C LEU A 36 -5.47 -4.54 -5.37
N SER A 37 -4.50 -5.42 -5.11
CA SER A 37 -3.30 -5.47 -5.96
C SER A 37 -3.65 -6.00 -7.36
N GLU A 38 -2.85 -5.66 -8.39
CA GLU A 38 -3.11 -6.06 -9.79
C GLU A 38 -3.36 -7.56 -9.93
N ASP A 39 -2.58 -8.38 -9.21
CA ASP A 39 -2.63 -9.85 -9.24
C ASP A 39 -3.68 -10.47 -8.28
N SER A 40 -4.34 -9.67 -7.44
CA SER A 40 -5.38 -10.14 -6.52
C SER A 40 -6.76 -10.03 -7.15
N SER A 41 -7.65 -10.97 -6.84
CA SER A 41 -9.05 -10.87 -7.29
C SER A 41 -10.04 -11.50 -6.32
N VAL A 42 -11.24 -10.94 -6.30
CA VAL A 42 -12.44 -11.52 -5.69
C VAL A 42 -13.51 -11.54 -6.76
N TYR A 43 -14.15 -12.69 -6.96
CA TYR A 43 -15.11 -12.87 -8.05
C TYR A 43 -14.54 -12.42 -9.41
N ASP A 44 -13.31 -12.84 -9.70
CA ASP A 44 -12.55 -12.51 -10.92
C ASP A 44 -12.35 -10.99 -11.15
N SER A 45 -12.54 -10.19 -10.10
CA SER A 45 -12.45 -8.73 -10.13
C SER A 45 -11.39 -8.24 -9.16
N ASN A 46 -10.51 -7.35 -9.63
CA ASN A 46 -9.48 -6.71 -8.82
C ASN A 46 -9.90 -5.32 -8.31
N VAL A 47 -11.10 -4.86 -8.68
CA VAL A 47 -11.70 -3.63 -8.16
C VAL A 47 -13.17 -3.86 -7.78
N LEU A 48 -13.60 -3.40 -6.61
CA LEU A 48 -15.01 -3.26 -6.25
C LEU A 48 -15.45 -1.82 -6.44
N VAL A 49 -16.57 -1.61 -7.13
CA VAL A 49 -17.27 -0.34 -7.22
C VAL A 49 -18.59 -0.44 -6.47
N VAL A 50 -18.78 0.44 -5.49
CA VAL A 50 -19.99 0.52 -4.68
C VAL A 50 -20.74 1.80 -5.03
N VAL A 51 -22.01 1.66 -5.36
CA VAL A 51 -22.90 2.78 -5.68
C VAL A 51 -24.09 2.85 -4.72
N LYS A 52 -24.73 4.01 -4.65
CA LYS A 52 -25.94 4.19 -3.83
C LYS A 52 -27.11 3.40 -4.42
N GLU A 53 -27.33 3.54 -5.72
CA GLU A 53 -28.38 2.82 -6.46
C GLU A 53 -27.80 2.18 -7.74
N LEU A 54 -28.13 0.91 -7.93
CA LEU A 54 -27.69 0.12 -9.08
C LEU A 54 -28.77 0.06 -10.16
N ASN A 55 -28.45 0.56 -11.34
CA ASN A 55 -29.31 0.49 -12.52
C ASN A 55 -28.48 0.29 -13.81
N ASP A 56 -29.15 0.14 -14.95
CA ASP A 56 -28.49 -0.11 -16.23
C ASP A 56 -27.60 1.03 -16.72
N GLU A 57 -27.94 2.28 -16.39
CA GLU A 57 -27.12 3.43 -16.73
C GLU A 57 -25.80 3.41 -15.95
N VAL A 58 -25.87 3.14 -14.66
CA VAL A 58 -24.69 2.97 -13.80
C VAL A 58 -23.81 1.84 -14.31
N ARG A 59 -24.39 0.68 -14.65
CA ARG A 59 -23.63 -0.45 -15.24
C ARG A 59 -22.88 -0.02 -16.51
N ARG A 60 -23.53 0.75 -17.40
CA ARG A 60 -22.91 1.26 -18.63
C ARG A 60 -21.81 2.27 -18.34
N ILE A 61 -22.00 3.15 -17.36
CA ILE A 61 -20.99 4.13 -16.95
C ILE A 61 -19.73 3.42 -16.46
N VAL A 62 -19.86 2.48 -15.52
CA VAL A 62 -18.72 1.73 -14.97
C VAL A 62 -18.02 0.93 -16.06
N ALA A 63 -18.76 0.25 -16.94
CA ALA A 63 -18.19 -0.48 -18.07
C ALA A 63 -17.37 0.43 -19.00
N ARG A 64 -17.91 1.61 -19.36
CA ARG A 64 -17.19 2.58 -20.20
C ARG A 64 -15.94 3.11 -19.51
N ALA A 65 -15.99 3.37 -18.21
CA ALA A 65 -14.82 3.82 -17.43
C ALA A 65 -13.72 2.75 -17.45
N ALA A 66 -14.07 1.47 -17.28
CA ALA A 66 -13.11 0.37 -17.33
C ALA A 66 -12.49 0.22 -18.71
N ILE A 67 -13.29 0.27 -19.78
CA ILE A 67 -12.79 0.21 -21.17
C ILE A 67 -11.81 1.35 -21.45
N LYS A 68 -12.20 2.60 -21.17
CA LYS A 68 -11.33 3.78 -21.38
C LYS A 68 -10.01 3.66 -20.63
N THR A 69 -10.04 3.13 -19.41
CA THR A 69 -8.84 2.93 -18.59
C THR A 69 -7.95 1.83 -19.18
N ASN A 70 -8.54 0.68 -19.51
CA ASN A 70 -7.81 -0.48 -20.04
C ASN A 70 -7.25 -0.25 -21.46
N GLU A 71 -7.80 0.69 -22.24
CA GLU A 71 -7.22 1.13 -23.51
C GLU A 71 -5.95 1.98 -23.33
N LYS A 72 -5.80 2.64 -22.17
CA LYS A 72 -4.70 3.56 -21.88
C LYS A 72 -3.55 2.90 -21.13
N HIS A 73 -3.85 1.92 -20.27
CA HIS A 73 -2.89 1.27 -19.39
C HIS A 73 -2.56 -0.16 -19.85
N LYS A 74 -1.43 -0.71 -19.40
CA LYS A 74 -1.04 -2.09 -19.71
C LYS A 74 -1.67 -3.10 -18.76
N CYS A 75 -1.87 -2.69 -17.51
CA CYS A 75 -2.63 -3.47 -16.53
C CYS A 75 -4.14 -3.44 -16.84
N VAL A 76 -4.88 -4.42 -16.31
CA VAL A 76 -6.32 -4.56 -16.56
C VAL A 76 -7.11 -4.28 -15.29
N ILE A 77 -8.03 -3.33 -15.36
CA ILE A 77 -9.11 -3.16 -14.39
C ILE A 77 -10.20 -4.18 -14.72
N SER A 78 -10.42 -5.13 -13.80
CA SER A 78 -11.57 -6.02 -13.77
C SER A 78 -12.43 -5.67 -12.56
N TYR A 79 -13.69 -5.30 -12.79
CA TYR A 79 -14.52 -4.71 -11.75
C TYR A 79 -15.72 -5.57 -11.36
N TYR A 80 -16.03 -5.58 -10.07
CA TYR A 80 -17.31 -5.99 -9.53
C TYR A 80 -18.11 -4.74 -9.15
N LEU A 81 -19.40 -4.72 -9.49
CA LEU A 81 -20.27 -3.58 -9.23
C LEU A 81 -21.43 -4.02 -8.33
N THR A 82 -21.58 -3.36 -7.20
CA THR A 82 -22.66 -3.62 -6.24
C THR A 82 -23.24 -2.33 -5.66
N ASP A 83 -24.35 -2.43 -4.94
CA ASP A 83 -24.92 -1.32 -4.19
C ASP A 83 -24.45 -1.29 -2.73
N GLU A 84 -24.67 -0.16 -2.05
CA GLU A 84 -24.22 0.07 -0.66
C GLU A 84 -24.88 -0.87 0.38
N LYS A 85 -25.93 -1.62 0.01
CA LYS A 85 -26.61 -2.57 0.92
C LYS A 85 -25.96 -3.95 0.90
N ASP A 86 -25.12 -4.24 -0.09
CA ASP A 86 -24.38 -5.50 -0.17
C ASP A 86 -23.14 -5.50 0.74
N THR A 87 -23.41 -5.48 2.04
CA THR A 87 -22.36 -5.43 3.08
C THR A 87 -21.44 -6.63 3.03
N LYS A 88 -21.93 -7.79 2.57
CA LYS A 88 -21.15 -9.04 2.49
C LYS A 88 -20.05 -8.92 1.44
N THR A 89 -20.38 -8.43 0.24
CA THR A 89 -19.37 -8.25 -0.81
C THR A 89 -18.35 -7.19 -0.42
N ILE A 90 -18.81 -6.06 0.16
CA ILE A 90 -17.93 -5.01 0.67
C ILE A 90 -16.96 -5.56 1.72
N GLU A 91 -17.47 -6.38 2.65
CA GLU A 91 -16.65 -7.03 3.66
C GLU A 91 -15.60 -7.95 3.04
N ILE A 92 -15.98 -8.80 2.08
CA ILE A 92 -15.04 -9.73 1.42
C ILE A 92 -13.91 -8.95 0.74
N PHE A 93 -14.23 -7.92 -0.06
CA PHE A 93 -13.21 -7.11 -0.72
C PHE A 93 -12.34 -6.33 0.27
N SER A 94 -12.90 -5.81 1.36
CA SER A 94 -12.16 -5.08 2.40
C SER A 94 -11.20 -5.97 3.20
N HIS A 95 -11.49 -7.27 3.28
CA HIS A 95 -10.66 -8.26 3.98
C HIS A 95 -9.69 -8.99 3.06
N VAL A 96 -9.67 -8.68 1.76
CA VAL A 96 -8.59 -9.17 0.89
C VAL A 96 -7.31 -8.53 1.39
N LYS A 97 -6.47 -9.37 1.97
CA LYS A 97 -5.13 -9.01 2.36
C LYS A 97 -4.39 -8.55 1.11
N ILE A 98 -4.07 -7.26 1.03
CA ILE A 98 -3.06 -6.78 0.09
C ILE A 98 -1.77 -7.45 0.55
N GLU A 99 -1.35 -8.53 -0.12
CA GLU A 99 -0.20 -9.34 0.30
C GLU A 99 1.03 -8.48 0.62
N GLU A 100 1.23 -7.35 -0.08
CA GLU A 100 2.34 -6.43 0.16
C GLU A 100 2.17 -5.55 1.41
N ALA A 101 0.96 -5.12 1.76
CA ALA A 101 0.74 -4.28 2.94
C ALA A 101 0.81 -5.11 4.24
N ASP A 102 0.22 -6.31 4.22
CA ASP A 102 0.27 -7.26 5.34
C ASP A 102 1.71 -7.77 5.55
N ASP A 103 2.43 -8.12 4.48
CA ASP A 103 3.82 -8.57 4.58
C ASP A 103 4.74 -7.45 5.06
N CYS A 104 4.51 -6.19 4.70
CA CYS A 104 5.26 -5.05 5.22
C CYS A 104 5.04 -4.83 6.72
N GLU A 105 3.81 -4.93 7.21
CA GLU A 105 3.55 -4.86 8.65
C GLU A 105 4.18 -6.03 9.40
N ASP A 106 4.07 -7.24 8.86
CA ASP A 106 4.62 -8.44 9.48
C ASP A 106 6.15 -8.44 9.45
N ALA A 107 6.77 -7.97 8.35
CA ALA A 107 8.20 -7.74 8.23
C ALA A 107 8.68 -6.73 9.29
N PHE A 108 7.97 -5.60 9.43
CA PHE A 108 8.33 -4.61 10.44
C PHE A 108 8.15 -5.15 11.87
N LYS A 109 7.06 -5.86 12.17
CA LYS A 109 6.85 -6.50 13.48
C LYS A 109 7.96 -7.50 13.79
N ASN A 110 8.36 -8.33 12.82
CA ASN A 110 9.44 -9.30 12.99
C ASN A 110 10.77 -8.60 13.23
N PHE A 111 11.11 -7.61 12.42
CA PHE A 111 12.31 -6.78 12.60
C PHE A 111 12.33 -6.09 13.97
N TYR A 112 11.25 -5.40 14.34
CA TYR A 112 11.12 -4.67 15.60
C TYR A 112 11.27 -5.61 16.80
N ASN A 113 10.66 -6.80 16.76
CA ASN A 113 10.76 -7.76 17.87
C ASN A 113 12.19 -8.25 18.14
N GLU A 114 13.06 -8.28 17.13
CA GLU A 114 14.47 -8.65 17.32
C GLU A 114 15.30 -7.51 17.94
N ILE A 115 14.96 -6.25 17.64
CA ILE A 115 15.78 -5.09 18.02
C ILE A 115 15.23 -4.31 19.22
N LYS A 116 13.96 -4.49 19.62
CA LYS A 116 13.27 -3.67 20.64
C LYS A 116 13.98 -3.54 21.99
N ASN A 117 14.84 -4.50 22.35
CA ASN A 117 15.60 -4.46 23.61
C ASN A 117 16.90 -3.65 23.52
N TYR A 118 17.28 -3.18 22.33
CA TYR A 118 18.54 -2.50 22.03
C TYR A 118 18.35 -1.09 21.47
N ILE A 119 17.10 -0.66 21.31
CA ILE A 119 16.72 0.61 20.68
C ILE A 119 15.85 1.42 21.64
N ASP A 120 15.82 2.74 21.44
CA ASP A 120 14.92 3.64 22.15
C ASP A 120 13.53 3.65 21.50
N ASP A 121 13.46 3.71 20.16
CA ASP A 121 12.20 3.71 19.38
C ASP A 121 12.47 3.32 17.91
N ALA A 122 11.43 2.90 17.19
CA ALA A 122 11.48 2.69 15.75
C ALA A 122 10.19 3.15 15.07
N VAL A 123 10.32 3.79 13.91
CA VAL A 123 9.20 4.29 13.11
C VAL A 123 9.21 3.62 11.75
N PHE A 124 8.11 2.97 11.41
CA PHE A 124 7.87 2.41 10.08
C PHE A 124 7.06 3.36 9.22
N LEU A 125 7.50 3.55 7.98
CA LEU A 125 6.87 4.41 6.97
C LEU A 125 6.12 3.65 5.87
N GLY A 126 6.05 2.30 5.97
CA GLY A 126 5.40 1.47 4.95
C GLY A 126 6.21 1.42 3.65
N ASN A 127 5.53 1.65 2.53
CA ASN A 127 6.16 1.73 1.20
C ASN A 127 6.82 3.10 0.91
N ASN A 128 6.84 4.01 1.88
CA ASN A 128 7.45 5.32 1.72
C ASN A 128 8.89 5.30 2.23
N TYR A 129 9.81 5.81 1.43
CA TYR A 129 11.24 5.86 1.76
C TYR A 129 11.65 7.29 2.08
N VAL A 130 12.27 7.48 3.25
CA VAL A 130 12.92 8.73 3.64
C VAL A 130 14.39 8.39 3.91
N TYR A 131 15.31 9.09 3.26
CA TYR A 131 16.75 8.72 3.22
C TYR A 131 16.98 7.27 2.76
N ASP A 132 16.28 6.84 1.70
CA ASP A 132 16.33 5.47 1.16
C ASP A 132 15.98 4.37 2.19
N SER A 133 15.31 4.76 3.28
CA SER A 133 14.93 3.88 4.38
C SER A 133 13.43 3.98 4.64
N ASN A 134 12.77 2.83 4.80
CA ASN A 134 11.37 2.75 5.20
C ASN A 134 11.21 2.54 6.72
N VAL A 135 12.32 2.31 7.44
CA VAL A 135 12.34 2.26 8.90
C VAL A 135 13.36 3.25 9.46
N LEU A 136 12.94 4.08 10.41
CA LEU A 136 13.87 4.83 11.28
C LEU A 136 14.08 4.03 12.56
N VAL A 137 15.33 3.80 12.93
CA VAL A 137 15.70 3.17 14.20
C VAL A 137 16.47 4.17 15.04
N VAL A 138 15.94 4.50 16.22
CA VAL A 138 16.57 5.42 17.16
C VAL A 138 17.16 4.66 18.33
N VAL A 139 18.43 4.91 18.62
CA VAL A 139 19.18 4.26 19.70
C VAL A 139 19.76 5.29 20.65
N LYS A 140 19.97 4.89 21.90
CA LYS A 140 20.62 5.76 22.89
C LYS A 140 22.04 6.13 22.49
N GLU A 141 22.78 5.16 21.94
CA GLU A 141 24.16 5.34 21.50
C GLU A 141 24.45 4.49 20.25
N LEU A 142 25.16 5.08 19.30
CA LEU A 142 25.62 4.39 18.10
C LEU A 142 26.94 3.69 18.39
N ASN A 143 26.90 2.37 18.55
CA ASN A 143 28.08 1.52 18.66
C ASN A 143 28.01 0.33 17.69
N ASP A 144 29.14 -0.36 17.52
CA ASP A 144 29.27 -1.45 16.54
C ASP A 144 28.41 -2.68 16.89
N GLU A 145 28.14 -2.89 18.18
CA GLU A 145 27.28 -3.98 18.63
C GLU A 145 25.83 -3.74 18.19
N VAL A 146 25.29 -2.56 18.48
CA VAL A 146 23.96 -2.12 18.07
C VAL A 146 23.83 -2.15 16.55
N ARG A 147 24.82 -1.65 15.81
CA ARG A 147 24.84 -1.72 14.33
C ARG A 147 24.72 -3.16 13.82
N ARG A 148 25.49 -4.08 14.41
CA ARG A 148 25.46 -5.50 14.01
C ARG A 148 24.13 -6.17 14.32
N ILE A 149 23.53 -5.86 15.47
CA ILE A 149 22.22 -6.41 15.87
C ILE A 149 21.15 -5.97 14.87
N VAL A 150 21.07 -4.66 14.60
CA VAL A 150 20.06 -4.10 13.69
C VAL A 150 20.26 -4.62 12.26
N ALA A 151 21.51 -4.65 11.77
CA ALA A 151 21.80 -5.20 10.44
C ALA A 151 21.40 -6.67 10.31
N ARG A 152 21.71 -7.50 11.32
CA ARG A 152 21.37 -8.92 11.31
C ARG A 152 19.85 -9.14 11.31
N ALA A 153 19.12 -8.37 12.11
CA ALA A 153 17.66 -8.42 12.14
C ALA A 153 17.07 -8.06 10.76
N ALA A 154 17.57 -7.00 10.12
CA ALA A 154 17.09 -6.59 8.79
C ALA A 154 17.34 -7.68 7.74
N ILE A 155 18.55 -8.26 7.69
CA ILE A 155 18.87 -9.36 6.75
C ILE A 155 17.93 -10.55 6.97
N LYS A 156 17.78 -10.99 8.22
CA LYS A 156 16.95 -12.16 8.56
C LYS A 156 15.47 -11.94 8.26
N THR A 157 14.97 -10.71 8.42
CA THR A 157 13.61 -10.35 8.02
C THR A 157 13.48 -10.34 6.49
N ASN A 158 14.43 -9.72 5.77
CA ASN A 158 14.38 -9.60 4.31
C ASN A 158 14.54 -10.94 3.58
N GLU A 159 15.09 -11.97 4.22
CA GLU A 159 15.10 -13.35 3.69
C GLU A 159 13.73 -14.03 3.75
N LYS A 160 12.81 -13.53 4.58
CA LYS A 160 11.52 -14.18 4.88
C LYS A 160 10.30 -13.43 4.34
N HIS A 161 10.50 -12.18 3.95
CA HIS A 161 9.44 -11.25 3.56
C HIS A 161 9.71 -10.68 2.17
N LYS A 162 8.64 -10.40 1.42
CA LYS A 162 8.73 -9.69 0.12
C LYS A 162 9.04 -8.20 0.34
N CYS A 163 8.49 -7.62 1.41
CA CYS A 163 8.75 -6.26 1.84
C CYS A 163 10.15 -6.14 2.43
N VAL A 164 10.98 -5.32 1.80
CA VAL A 164 12.36 -5.08 2.23
C VAL A 164 12.35 -4.04 3.35
N ILE A 165 12.89 -4.41 4.50
CA ILE A 165 13.26 -3.47 5.55
C ILE A 165 14.59 -2.81 5.17
N SER A 166 14.51 -1.52 4.85
CA SER A 166 15.65 -0.62 4.72
C SER A 166 15.61 0.37 5.88
N TYR A 167 16.70 0.45 6.65
CA TYR A 167 16.69 1.18 7.91
C TYR A 167 17.73 2.31 7.96
N TYR A 168 17.34 3.42 8.57
CA TYR A 168 18.23 4.49 8.98
C TYR A 168 18.44 4.41 10.49
N LEU A 169 19.68 4.15 10.91
CA LEU A 169 20.06 4.02 12.31
C LEU A 169 20.67 5.33 12.83
N THR A 170 20.09 5.90 13.89
CA THR A 170 20.54 7.19 14.43
C THR A 170 20.44 7.26 15.95
N SER A 171 21.25 8.10 16.57
CA SER A 171 21.06 8.53 17.97
C SER A 171 20.39 9.90 18.09
N ASN A 172 20.10 10.57 16.96
CA ASN A 172 19.46 11.87 16.97
C ASN A 172 17.94 11.74 17.16
N ARG A 173 17.49 11.95 18.39
CA ARG A 173 16.07 11.93 18.75
C ARG A 173 15.23 13.00 18.06
N GLY A 174 15.82 14.09 17.55
CA GLY A 174 15.09 15.13 16.83
C GLY A 174 14.46 14.65 15.52
N LEU A 175 14.99 13.57 14.93
CA LEU A 175 14.45 12.96 13.70
C LEU A 175 13.16 12.16 13.93
N LEU A 176 12.85 11.78 15.17
CA LEU A 176 11.60 11.07 15.50
C LEU A 176 10.36 11.93 15.17
N ASP A 177 10.41 13.22 15.49
CA ASP A 177 9.28 14.11 15.27
C ASP A 177 9.05 14.39 13.79
N GLU A 178 10.11 14.43 12.98
CA GLU A 178 10.02 14.57 11.52
C GLU A 178 9.38 13.31 10.89
N PHE A 179 9.84 12.12 11.28
CA PHE A 179 9.31 10.86 10.74
C PHE A 179 7.88 10.58 11.22
N LYS A 180 7.53 10.93 12.46
CA LYS A 180 6.15 10.81 12.98
C LYS A 180 5.19 11.72 12.21
N LYS A 181 5.61 12.95 11.86
CA LYS A 181 4.82 13.86 11.01
C LYS A 181 4.56 13.28 9.62
N VAL A 182 5.60 12.71 8.98
CA VAL A 182 5.47 12.04 7.68
C VAL A 182 4.48 10.88 7.77
N ARG A 183 4.61 10.01 8.78
CA ARG A 183 3.67 8.91 9.00
C ARG A 183 2.22 9.39 9.17
N SER A 184 1.99 10.45 9.94
CA SER A 184 0.64 11.00 10.16
C SER A 184 0.04 11.70 8.94
N ALA A 185 0.85 12.13 7.98
CA ALA A 185 0.37 12.77 6.75
C ALA A 185 -0.04 11.75 5.67
N ILE A 186 0.20 10.46 5.90
CA ILE A 186 0.02 9.37 4.94
C ILE A 186 -1.11 8.40 5.37
N GLN A 187 -1.61 8.51 6.61
CA GLN A 187 -2.80 7.80 7.10
C GLN A 187 -4.09 8.55 6.74
#